data_AF-A0A6C0AX85-F1
#
_entry.id   AF-A0A6C0AX85-F1
#
_cell.length_a   1.000
_cell.length_b   1.000
_cell.length_c   1.000
_cell.angle_alpha   90.00
_cell.angle_beta   90.00
_cell.angle_gamma   90.00
#
_symmetry.space_group_name_H-M   'P 1'
#
loop_
_entity.id
_entity.type
_entity.pdbx_description
1 polymer ?
#
loop_
_entity_poly.entity_id
_entity_poly.type
_entity_poly.pdbx_seq_one_letter_code
_entity_poly.pdbx_strand_id
1 'polypeptide(L)'
;MDIAVEPEIYCPIIDEKGNYIDKCPALIKYGIKCPCGTREDWIYNTKNKFKNHISGIKHKKWIEQLNNNKLNFYENNIKLKETVKNQREIIARMEKEIISLKSINSYIESKIFKVENNQEEYDLLDIN
;
A
#
# COMPACT_ATOMS: atom_id res chain seq x y z
N MET A 1 5.25 -22.94 -20.16
CA MET A 1 5.25 -21.92 -19.09
C MET A 1 3.83 -21.39 -19.04
N ASP A 2 2.99 -21.97 -18.19
CA ASP A 2 1.61 -21.52 -18.03
C ASP A 2 1.64 -20.18 -17.30
N ILE A 3 1.40 -19.09 -18.04
CA ILE A 3 1.19 -17.79 -17.44
C ILE A 3 -0.16 -17.90 -16.73
N ALA A 4 -0.16 -18.03 -15.41
CA ALA A 4 -1.38 -17.91 -14.63
C ALA A 4 -1.92 -16.49 -14.83
N VAL A 5 -2.95 -16.35 -15.67
CA VAL A 5 -3.55 -15.05 -15.96
C VAL A 5 -4.61 -14.76 -14.90
N GLU A 6 -4.44 -13.66 -14.18
CA GLU A 6 -5.37 -13.24 -13.14
C GLU A 6 -6.69 -12.71 -13.73
N PRO A 7 -7.83 -12.98 -13.07
CA PRO A 7 -9.12 -12.42 -13.49
C PRO A 7 -9.15 -10.91 -13.29
N GLU A 8 -9.78 -10.21 -14.22
CA GLU A 8 -9.90 -8.74 -14.16
C GLU A 8 -10.86 -8.31 -13.04
N ILE A 9 -10.61 -7.15 -12.42
CA ILE A 9 -11.54 -6.54 -11.47
C ILE A 9 -12.48 -5.60 -12.22
N TYR A 10 -13.79 -5.75 -11.99
CA TYR A 10 -14.79 -4.89 -12.62
C TYR A 10 -14.71 -3.45 -12.11
N CYS A 11 -14.66 -2.52 -13.05
CA CYS A 11 -14.75 -1.08 -12.82
C CYS A 11 -15.95 -0.50 -13.58
N PRO A 12 -16.90 0.17 -12.92
CA PRO A 12 -17.96 0.92 -13.58
C PRO A 12 -17.38 2.06 -14.42
N ILE A 13 -18.12 2.50 -15.45
CA ILE A 13 -17.72 3.61 -16.31
C ILE A 13 -18.29 4.91 -15.75
N ILE A 14 -17.64 6.03 -16.02
CA ILE A 14 -18.12 7.36 -15.60
C ILE A 14 -18.82 8.01 -16.79
N ASP A 15 -20.06 8.50 -16.59
CA ASP A 15 -20.82 9.27 -17.59
C ASP A 15 -20.33 10.73 -17.70
N GLU A 16 -20.90 11.50 -18.63
CA GLU A 16 -20.54 12.92 -18.83
C GLU A 16 -20.84 13.81 -17.62
N LYS A 17 -21.76 13.39 -16.75
CA LYS A 17 -22.10 14.07 -15.48
C LYS A 17 -21.21 13.60 -14.32
N GLY A 18 -20.32 12.64 -14.59
CA GLY A 18 -19.41 12.07 -13.63
C GLY A 18 -20.03 10.97 -12.74
N ASN A 19 -21.18 10.40 -13.09
CA ASN A 19 -21.79 9.30 -12.34
C ASN A 19 -21.25 7.96 -12.84
N TYR A 20 -21.02 7.04 -11.90
CA TYR A 20 -20.77 5.64 -12.19
C TYR A 20 -22.00 4.99 -12.82
N ILE A 21 -21.80 4.40 -13.99
CA ILE A 21 -22.77 3.65 -14.78
C ILE A 21 -22.25 2.25 -15.07
N ASP A 22 -23.17 1.28 -15.11
CA ASP A 22 -22.81 -0.09 -15.43
C ASP A 22 -22.71 -0.34 -16.93
N LYS A 23 -21.63 -1.01 -17.32
CA LYS A 23 -21.48 -1.53 -18.67
C LYS A 23 -20.81 -2.90 -18.63
N CYS A 24 -21.56 -3.91 -19.06
CA CYS A 24 -21.02 -5.26 -19.19
C CYS A 24 -19.88 -5.27 -20.23
N PRO A 25 -18.67 -5.77 -19.89
CA PRO A 25 -17.58 -5.88 -20.84
C PRO A 25 -17.98 -6.68 -22.08
N ALA A 26 -17.44 -6.29 -23.24
CA ALA A 26 -17.73 -6.96 -24.49
C ALA A 26 -17.26 -8.42 -24.48
N LEU A 27 -16.07 -8.64 -23.90
CA LEU A 27 -15.40 -9.93 -23.80
C LEU A 27 -14.86 -10.14 -22.38
N ILE A 28 -14.98 -11.37 -21.86
CA ILE A 28 -14.40 -11.79 -20.59
C ILE A 28 -13.52 -13.01 -20.91
N LYS A 29 -12.19 -12.80 -20.98
CA LYS A 29 -11.24 -13.86 -21.38
C LYS A 29 -10.78 -14.72 -20.20
N TYR A 30 -10.43 -14.08 -19.09
CA TYR A 30 -9.81 -14.74 -17.93
C TYR A 30 -10.70 -14.70 -16.68
N GLY A 31 -11.99 -14.44 -16.88
CA GLY A 31 -12.95 -14.20 -15.81
C GLY A 31 -12.90 -12.75 -15.28
N ILE A 32 -13.94 -12.36 -14.56
CA ILE A 32 -14.04 -11.03 -13.94
C ILE A 32 -14.53 -11.16 -12.49
N LYS A 33 -13.97 -10.36 -11.58
CA LYS A 33 -14.38 -10.24 -10.18
C LYS A 33 -15.12 -8.92 -9.96
N CYS A 34 -16.29 -8.92 -9.31
CA CYS A 34 -16.93 -7.68 -8.88
C CYS A 34 -16.54 -7.37 -7.42
N PRO A 35 -16.11 -6.14 -7.08
CA PRO A 35 -15.92 -5.70 -5.70
C PRO A 35 -17.20 -5.76 -4.85
N CYS A 36 -18.36 -5.72 -5.50
CA CYS A 36 -19.67 -5.84 -4.89
C CYS A 36 -20.08 -7.30 -4.55
N GLY A 37 -19.29 -8.28 -4.99
CA GLY A 37 -19.54 -9.69 -4.78
C GLY A 37 -19.48 -10.06 -3.31
N THR A 38 -20.35 -10.96 -2.86
CA THR A 38 -20.37 -11.41 -1.45
C THR A 38 -19.18 -12.32 -1.10
N ARG A 39 -18.51 -12.89 -2.12
CA ARG A 39 -17.33 -13.74 -1.96
C ARG A 39 -16.17 -13.12 -2.73
N GLU A 40 -15.06 -12.89 -2.04
CA GLU A 40 -13.84 -12.26 -2.57
C GLU A 40 -13.20 -13.07 -3.71
N ASP A 41 -13.35 -14.40 -3.67
CA ASP A 41 -12.81 -15.31 -4.68
C ASP A 41 -13.78 -15.64 -5.82
N TRP A 42 -14.97 -15.03 -5.85
CA TRP A 42 -15.95 -15.36 -6.89
C TRP A 42 -15.59 -14.72 -8.24
N ILE A 43 -15.36 -15.58 -9.22
CA ILE A 43 -15.00 -15.18 -10.58
C ILE A 43 -16.17 -15.50 -11.53
N TYR A 44 -16.61 -14.50 -12.28
CA TYR A 44 -17.59 -14.66 -13.34
C TYR A 44 -16.87 -15.00 -14.65
N ASN A 45 -16.86 -16.29 -15.02
CA ASN A 45 -16.15 -16.77 -16.22
C ASN A 45 -16.89 -16.50 -17.54
N THR A 46 -18.12 -16.02 -17.50
CA THR A 46 -18.94 -15.80 -18.70
C THR A 46 -19.68 -14.48 -18.63
N LYS A 47 -19.88 -13.86 -19.80
CA LYS A 47 -20.62 -12.61 -19.95
C LYS A 47 -22.03 -12.70 -19.40
N ASN A 48 -22.73 -13.82 -19.63
CA ASN A 48 -24.13 -13.95 -19.19
C ASN A 48 -24.25 -13.99 -17.66
N LYS A 49 -23.36 -14.74 -16.98
CA LYS A 49 -23.30 -14.76 -15.51
C LYS A 49 -23.01 -13.37 -14.95
N PHE A 50 -22.06 -12.65 -15.54
CA PHE A 50 -21.72 -11.30 -15.12
C PHE A 50 -22.85 -10.28 -15.41
N LYS A 51 -23.51 -10.38 -16.56
CA LYS A 51 -24.65 -9.55 -16.94
C LYS A 51 -25.82 -9.70 -15.96
N ASN A 52 -26.12 -10.93 -15.56
CA ASN A 52 -27.16 -11.20 -14.56
C ASN A 52 -26.79 -10.59 -13.20
N HIS A 53 -25.52 -10.68 -12.83
CA HIS A 53 -25.02 -10.09 -11.60
C HIS A 53 -25.17 -8.56 -11.57
N ILE A 54 -24.70 -7.84 -12.60
CA ILE A 54 -24.80 -6.36 -12.63
C ILE A 54 -26.26 -5.87 -12.69
N SER A 55 -27.17 -6.69 -13.21
CA SER A 55 -28.60 -6.37 -13.21
C SER A 55 -29.27 -6.53 -11.83
N GLY A 56 -28.60 -7.20 -10.89
CA GLY A 56 -29.11 -7.52 -9.57
C GLY A 56 -29.18 -6.32 -8.64
N ILE A 57 -30.11 -6.40 -7.67
CA ILE A 57 -30.39 -5.31 -6.70
C ILE A 57 -29.14 -4.95 -5.88
N LYS A 58 -28.35 -5.95 -5.46
CA LYS A 58 -27.13 -5.73 -4.68
C LYS A 58 -26.12 -4.88 -5.43
N HIS A 59 -25.90 -5.19 -6.72
CA HIS A 59 -24.98 -4.46 -7.58
C HIS A 59 -25.45 -3.03 -7.83
N LYS A 60 -26.74 -2.85 -8.13
CA LYS A 60 -27.33 -1.51 -8.31
C LYS A 60 -27.18 -0.63 -7.06
N LYS A 61 -27.41 -1.18 -5.87
CA LYS A 61 -27.18 -0.49 -4.60
C LYS A 61 -25.72 -0.11 -4.40
N TRP A 62 -24.79 -0.97 -4.80
CA TRP A 62 -23.35 -0.66 -4.75
C TRP A 62 -22.99 0.52 -5.67
N ILE A 63 -23.52 0.57 -6.89
CA ILE A 63 -23.33 1.72 -7.80
C ILE A 63 -23.93 3.01 -7.22
N GLU A 64 -25.13 2.93 -6.64
CA GLU A 64 -25.76 4.06 -5.95
C GLU A 64 -24.89 4.57 -4.80
N GLN A 65 -24.35 3.66 -3.98
CA GLN A 65 -23.41 4.00 -2.91
C GLN A 65 -22.13 4.65 -3.46
N LEU A 66 -21.57 4.17 -4.57
CA LEU A 66 -20.40 4.78 -5.21
C LEU A 66 -20.69 6.21 -5.66
N ASN A 67 -21.86 6.44 -6.26
CA ASN A 67 -22.28 7.77 -6.69
C ASN A 67 -22.50 8.71 -5.50
N ASN A 68 -23.17 8.23 -4.44
CA ASN A 68 -23.38 9.01 -3.21
C ASN A 68 -22.07 9.34 -2.50
N ASN A 69 -21.11 8.43 -2.53
CA ASN A 69 -19.80 8.61 -1.89
C ASN A 69 -18.77 9.32 -2.78
N LYS A 70 -19.11 9.73 -4.00
CA LYS A 70 -18.17 10.33 -4.95
C LYS A 70 -17.51 11.60 -4.40
N LEU A 71 -18.30 12.47 -3.75
CA LEU A 71 -17.79 13.69 -3.11
C LEU A 71 -16.89 13.37 -1.91
N ASN A 72 -17.29 12.39 -1.09
CA ASN A 72 -16.51 11.93 0.06
C ASN A 72 -15.18 11.29 -0.37
N PHE A 73 -15.15 10.58 -1.49
CA PHE A 73 -13.93 9.94 -1.98
C PHE A 73 -12.86 10.98 -2.39
N TYR A 74 -13.27 12.07 -3.03
CA TYR A 74 -12.35 13.14 -3.40
C TYR A 74 -11.77 13.82 -2.15
N GLU A 75 -12.60 14.16 -1.17
CA GLU A 75 -12.15 14.76 0.09
C GLU A 75 -11.22 13.81 0.87
N ASN A 76 -11.57 12.52 0.94
CA ASN A 76 -10.73 11.50 1.56
C ASN A 76 -9.40 11.32 0.82
N ASN A 77 -9.39 11.43 -0.51
CA ASN A 77 -8.16 11.35 -1.29
C ASN A 77 -7.22 12.54 -1.00
N ILE A 78 -7.77 13.75 -0.82
CA ILE A 78 -7.00 14.93 -0.41
C ILE A 78 -6.38 14.68 0.97
N LYS A 79 -7.20 14.27 1.96
CA LYS A 79 -6.73 13.95 3.33
C LYS A 79 -5.68 12.84 3.32
N LEU A 80 -5.86 11.84 2.45
CA LEU A 80 -4.91 10.74 2.30
C LEU A 80 -3.58 11.22 1.73
N LYS A 81 -3.59 12.08 0.70
CA LYS A 81 -2.38 12.68 0.14
C LYS A 81 -1.61 13.49 1.17
N GLU A 82 -2.32 14.26 2.00
CA GLU A 82 -1.73 15.01 3.11
C GLU A 82 -1.11 14.08 4.16
N THR A 83 -1.84 13.03 4.56
CA THR A 83 -1.34 12.00 5.48
C THR A 83 -0.06 11.34 4.95
N VAL A 84 -0.04 10.95 3.66
CA VAL A 84 1.12 10.33 3.02
C VAL A 84 2.31 11.29 2.99
N LYS A 85 2.08 12.58 2.72
CA LYS A 85 3.14 13.59 2.78
C LYS A 85 3.73 13.69 4.18
N ASN A 86 2.88 13.82 5.20
CA ASN A 86 3.32 13.92 6.59
C ASN A 86 4.10 12.67 7.04
N GLN A 87 3.63 11.48 6.65
CA GLN A 87 4.33 10.23 6.92
C GLN A 87 5.73 10.21 6.29
N ARG A 88 5.88 10.65 5.04
CA ARG A 88 7.19 10.75 4.37
C ARG A 88 8.14 11.70 5.09
N GLU A 89 7.65 12.84 5.57
CA GLU A 89 8.45 13.80 6.33
C GLU A 89 8.92 13.23 7.67
N ILE A 90 8.04 12.52 8.38
CA ILE A 90 8.38 11.82 9.64
C ILE A 90 9.45 10.76 9.39
N ILE A 91 9.27 9.93 8.35
CA ILE A 91 10.23 8.88 7.99
C ILE A 91 11.60 9.50 7.69
N ALA A 92 11.65 10.54 6.84
CA ALA A 92 12.91 11.20 6.48
C ALA A 92 13.62 11.81 7.70
N ARG A 93 12.85 12.35 8.66
CA ARG A 93 13.41 12.86 9.92
C ARG A 93 13.99 11.74 10.77
N MET A 94 13.25 10.65 10.93
CA MET A 94 13.69 9.47 11.69
C MET A 94 14.93 8.82 11.06
N GLU A 95 15.01 8.74 9.73
CA GLU A 95 16.17 8.23 9.01
C GLU A 95 17.44 9.05 9.31
N LYS A 96 17.34 10.38 9.30
CA LYS A 96 18.45 11.27 9.67
C LYS A 96 18.91 11.07 11.11
N GLU A 97 17.96 10.93 12.03
CA GLU A 97 18.26 10.69 13.43
C GLU A 97 18.96 9.33 13.65
N ILE A 98 18.47 8.27 13.00
CA ILE A 98 19.09 6.95 13.02
C ILE A 98 20.54 7.01 12.50
N ILE A 99 20.77 7.71 11.38
CA ILE A 99 22.13 7.86 10.83
C ILE A 99 23.05 8.59 11.81
N SER A 100 22.57 9.66 12.43
CA SER A 100 23.32 10.41 13.45
C SER A 100 23.69 9.53 14.64
N LEU A 101 22.71 8.82 15.22
CA LEU A 101 22.92 7.93 16.36
C LEU A 101 23.89 6.78 16.02
N LYS A 102 23.76 6.16 14.84
CA LYS A 102 24.71 5.14 14.37
C LYS A 102 26.14 5.67 14.26
N SER A 103 26.28 6.92 13.79
CA SER A 103 27.59 7.57 13.67
C SER A 103 28.22 7.84 15.03
N ILE A 104 27.41 8.30 16.00
CA ILE A 104 27.84 8.51 17.39
C ILE A 104 28.25 7.18 18.03
N ASN A 105 27.44 6.13 17.88
CA ASN A 105 27.77 4.81 18.42
C ASN A 105 29.09 4.29 17.83
N SER A 106 29.27 4.36 16.51
CA SER A 106 30.51 3.94 15.84
C SER A 106 31.73 4.71 16.37
N TYR A 107 31.56 6.02 16.60
CA TYR A 107 32.62 6.85 17.17
C TYR A 107 32.97 6.46 18.61
N ILE A 108 31.96 6.22 19.46
CA ILE A 108 32.17 5.80 20.86
C ILE A 108 32.82 4.42 20.90
N GLU A 109 32.34 3.47 20.11
CA GLU A 109 32.93 2.13 19.97
C GLU A 109 34.41 2.22 19.57
N SER A 110 34.76 3.08 18.61
CA SER A 110 36.17 3.28 18.21
C SER A 110 37.05 3.89 19.31
N LYS A 111 36.47 4.73 20.19
CA LYS A 111 37.18 5.30 21.34
C LYS A 111 37.41 4.27 22.42
N ILE A 112 36.40 3.46 22.73
CA ILE A 112 36.50 2.38 23.73
C ILE A 112 37.60 1.39 23.29
N PHE A 113 37.57 0.96 22.02
CA PHE A 113 38.59 0.07 21.47
C PHE A 113 40.01 0.62 21.62
N LYS A 114 40.22 1.93 21.44
CA LYS A 114 41.54 2.56 21.65
C LYS A 114 41.97 2.60 23.11
N VAL A 115 41.04 2.77 24.04
CA VAL A 115 41.33 2.78 25.48
C VAL A 115 41.69 1.36 25.95
N GLU A 116 40.95 0.35 25.50
CA GLU A 116 41.21 -1.06 25.83
C GLU A 116 42.57 -1.53 25.31
N ASN A 117 43.00 -1.07 24.13
CA ASN A 117 44.31 -1.44 23.57
C ASN A 117 45.49 -0.56 24.05
N ASN A 118 45.23 0.60 24.66
CA ASN A 118 46.26 1.48 25.24
C ASN A 118 46.45 1.28 26.75
N GLN A 119 45.79 0.29 27.36
CA GLN A 119 46.27 -0.24 28.63
C GLN A 119 47.57 -1.00 28.36
N GLU A 120 48.67 -0.26 28.20
CA GLU A 120 50.00 -0.82 28.40
C GLU A 120 50.00 -1.43 29.81
N GLU A 121 50.23 -2.74 29.89
CA GLU A 121 50.63 -3.40 31.13
C GLU A 121 51.88 -2.68 31.63
N TYR A 122 51.71 -1.72 32.52
CA TYR A 122 52.83 -1.20 33.30
C TYR A 122 53.27 -2.34 34.21
N ASP A 123 54.34 -3.04 33.81
CA ASP A 123 55.01 -3.97 34.69
C ASP A 123 55.56 -3.18 35.89
N LEU A 124 54.96 -3.41 37.05
CA LEU A 124 55.33 -2.77 38.31
C LEU A 124 56.77 -3.11 38.75
N LEU A 125 57.46 -4.01 38.03
CA LEU A 125 58.86 -4.37 38.24
C LEU A 125 59.86 -3.43 37.56
N ASP A 126 59.43 -2.53 36.66
CA ASP A 126 60.30 -1.57 35.95
C ASP A 126 60.56 -0.27 36.75
N ILE A 127 59.96 -0.13 37.94
CA ILE A 127 60.26 0.96 38.87
C ILE A 127 61.30 0.45 39.88
N ASN A 128 62.58 0.48 39.53
CA ASN A 128 63.68 0.30 40.48
C ASN A 128 64.87 1.20 40.13
#